data_AF-A0A4R3RK61-F1
#
_entry.id   AF-A0A4R3RK61-F1
#
_cell.length_a   1.000
_cell.length_b   1.000
_cell.length_c   1.000
_cell.angle_alpha   90.00
_cell.angle_beta   90.00
_cell.angle_gamma   90.00
#
_symmetry.space_group_name_H-M   'P 1'
#
loop_
_entity.id
_entity.type
_entity.pdbx_description
1 polymer ?
#
loop_
_entity_poly.entity_id
_entity_poly.type
_entity_poly.pdbx_seq_one_letter_code
_entity_poly.pdbx_strand_id
1 'polypeptide(L)' 'MTQKKIPPDPDVVVPNDEPSKAFVRGLVERGEAVPPTRDGKLPPRATHIIVGRTSEGLPIVKRMRFSAF' A
#
# COMPACT_ATOMS: atom_id res chain seq x y z
N MET A 1 16.40 18.70 -4.21
CA MET A 1 15.17 17.88 -4.27
C MET A 1 15.08 17.11 -2.96
N THR A 2 14.42 17.67 -1.95
CA THR A 2 14.37 17.08 -0.61
C THR A 2 13.36 15.95 -0.61
N GLN A 3 13.84 14.70 -0.66
CA GLN A 3 12.99 13.57 -0.30
C GLN A 3 12.56 13.78 1.15
N LYS A 4 11.31 14.22 1.34
CA LYS A 4 10.68 14.30 2.65
C LYS A 4 10.71 12.87 3.19
N LYS A 5 11.65 12.58 4.10
CA LYS A 5 11.69 11.32 4.85
C LYS A 5 10.37 11.22 5.59
N ILE A 6 9.41 10.53 4.96
CA ILE A 6 8.22 10.03 5.64
C ILE A 6 8.82 9.18 6.77
N PRO A 7 8.52 9.45 8.06
CA PRO A 7 8.91 8.53 9.12
C PRO A 7 8.47 7.14 8.68
N PRO A 8 9.27 6.06 8.86
CA PRO A 8 8.90 4.74 8.36
C PRO A 8 7.60 4.34 9.04
N ASP A 9 6.50 4.60 8.34
CA ASP A 9 5.17 4.22 8.76
C ASP A 9 5.22 2.70 8.70
N PRO A 10 5.10 1.99 9.85
CA PRO A 10 5.27 0.54 9.89
C PRO A 10 4.21 -0.17 9.04
N ASP A 11 3.15 0.53 8.66
CA ASP A 11 2.11 0.00 7.79
C ASP A 11 2.38 0.26 6.30
N VAL A 12 3.41 1.03 5.93
CA VAL A 12 3.79 1.30 4.53
C VAL A 12 4.85 0.30 4.05
N VAL A 13 4.53 -0.35 2.93
CA VAL A 13 5.44 -1.24 2.21
C VAL A 13 5.82 -0.59 0.88
N VAL A 14 7.11 -0.26 0.74
CA VAL A 14 7.73 0.15 -0.52
C VAL A 14 8.45 -1.07 -1.09
N PRO A 15 8.01 -1.65 -2.22
CA PRO A 15 8.59 -2.87 -2.74
C PRO A 15 9.96 -2.61 -3.38
N ASN A 16 11.04 -2.99 -2.67
CA ASN A 16 12.44 -2.75 -3.08
C ASN A 16 13.25 -4.06 -3.24
N ASP A 17 12.69 -5.20 -2.85
CA ASP A 17 13.30 -6.53 -2.85
C ASP A 17 12.30 -7.57 -3.39
N GLU A 18 12.77 -8.72 -3.88
CA GLU A 18 11.88 -9.74 -4.47
C GLU A 18 10.74 -10.20 -3.54
N PRO A 19 10.98 -10.47 -2.24
CA PRO A 19 9.90 -10.76 -1.29
C PRO A 19 8.83 -9.66 -1.21
N SER A 20 9.22 -8.40 -1.07
CA SER A 20 8.26 -7.28 -0.99
C SER A 20 7.54 -7.05 -2.31
N LYS A 21 8.20 -7.24 -3.46
CA LYS A 21 7.58 -7.22 -4.78
C LYS A 21 6.52 -8.32 -4.92
N ALA A 22 6.84 -9.56 -4.52
CA ALA A 22 5.91 -10.68 -4.57
C ALA A 22 4.70 -10.46 -3.65
N PHE A 23 4.92 -9.94 -2.45
CA PHE A 23 3.86 -9.57 -1.52
C PHE A 23 2.89 -8.55 -2.13
N VAL A 24 3.41 -7.45 -2.69
CA VAL A 24 2.59 -6.40 -3.31
C VAL A 24 1.82 -6.93 -4.52
N ARG A 25 2.45 -7.75 -5.38
CA ARG A 25 1.77 -8.39 -6.51
C ARG A 25 0.60 -9.25 -6.04
N GLY A 26 0.81 -10.09 -5.03
CA GLY A 26 -0.24 -10.92 -4.46
C GLY A 26 -1.41 -10.10 -3.90
N LEU A 27 -1.15 -8.96 -3.26
CA LEU A 27 -2.23 -8.07 -2.78
C LEU A 27 -3.07 -7.52 -3.93
N VAL A 28 -2.44 -7.12 -5.03
CA VAL A 28 -3.13 -6.60 -6.21
C VAL A 28 -3.94 -7.70 -6.89
N GLU A 29 -3.34 -8.87 -7.11
CA GLU A 29 -3.99 -10.03 -7.74
C GLU A 29 -5.23 -10.50 -6.96
N ARG A 30 -5.19 -10.44 -5.62
CA ARG A 30 -6.35 -10.78 -4.77
C ARG A 30 -7.38 -9.65 -4.64
N GLY A 31 -7.10 -8.45 -5.15
CA GLY A 31 -7.95 -7.28 -4.97
C GLY A 31 -7.93 -6.70 -3.55
N GLU A 32 -6.90 -7.00 -2.75
CA GLU A 32 -6.74 -6.54 -1.37
C GLU A 32 -6.05 -5.16 -1.30
N ALA A 33 -5.33 -4.77 -2.35
CA ALA A 33 -4.73 -3.45 -2.52
C ALA A 33 -5.49 -2.64 -3.57
N VAL A 34 -6.02 -1.48 -3.18
CA VAL A 34 -6.83 -0.63 -4.06
C VAL A 34 -6.43 0.85 -3.95
N PRO A 35 -6.71 1.68 -4.98
CA PRO A 35 -6.57 3.12 -4.86
C PRO A 35 -7.43 3.69 -3.73
N PRO A 36 -7.05 4.85 -3.16
CA PRO A 36 -7.90 5.56 -2.22
C PRO A 36 -9.26 5.87 -2.85
N THR A 37 -10.34 5.51 -2.15
CA THR A 37 -11.66 6.03 -2.51
C THR A 37 -11.72 7.52 -2.23
N ARG A 38 -12.72 8.21 -2.80
CA ARG A 38 -12.93 9.66 -2.60
C ARG A 38 -13.04 10.05 -1.13
N ASP A 39 -13.54 9.14 -0.30
CA ASP A 39 -13.74 9.35 1.14
C ASP A 39 -12.56 8.84 1.99
N GLY A 40 -11.47 8.38 1.35
CA GLY A 40 -10.30 7.81 2.02
C GLY A 40 -10.55 6.46 2.69
N LYS A 41 -11.71 5.84 2.45
CA LYS A 41 -12.09 4.53 3.00
C LYS A 41 -11.67 3.40 2.08
N LEU A 42 -11.50 2.21 2.65
CA LEU A 42 -11.29 1.00 1.86
C LEU A 42 -12.64 0.31 1.59
N PRO A 43 -12.85 -0.25 0.39
CA PRO A 43 -13.97 -1.11 0.10
C PRO A 43 -13.90 -2.40 0.95
N PRO A 44 -15.06 -3.07 1.17
CA PRO A 44 -15.07 -4.37 1.83
C PRO A 44 -14.11 -5.32 1.11
N ARG A 45 -13.28 -6.03 1.88
CA ARG A 45 -12.21 -6.96 1.44
C ARG A 45 -10.87 -6.32 1.06
N ALA A 46 -10.79 -5.00 0.89
CA ALA A 46 -9.49 -4.34 0.78
C ALA A 46 -8.88 -4.13 2.17
N THR A 47 -7.60 -4.44 2.29
CA THR A 47 -6.81 -4.29 3.52
C THR A 47 -5.69 -3.26 3.36
N HIS A 48 -5.32 -2.97 2.12
CA HIS A 48 -4.26 -2.03 1.77
C HIS A 48 -4.76 -0.95 0.81
N ILE A 49 -4.26 0.27 1.02
CA ILE A 49 -4.47 1.40 0.14
C ILE A 49 -3.19 1.66 -0.66
N ILE A 50 -3.33 1.92 -1.96
CA ILE A 50 -2.21 2.28 -2.82
C ILE A 50 -1.93 3.77 -2.63
N VAL A 51 -0.80 4.11 -2.02
CA VAL A 51 -0.40 5.49 -1.71
C VAL A 51 0.55 6.09 -2.74
N GLY A 52 1.05 5.29 -3.67
CA GLY A 52 1.96 5.72 -4.71
C GLY A 52 2.44 4.56 -5.57
N ARG A 53 3.47 4.82 -6.38
CA ARG A 53 4.16 3.82 -7.19
C ARG A 53 5.67 4.02 -7.10
N THR A 54 6.41 2.93 -7.20
CA THR A 54 7.87 2.96 -7.35
C THR A 54 8.26 3.41 -8.77
N SER A 55 9.55 3.67 -8.99
CA SER A 55 10.11 3.96 -10.32
C SER A 55 9.90 2.83 -11.33
N GLU A 56 9.77 1.58 -10.84
CA GLU A 56 9.47 0.39 -11.65
C GLU A 56 7.96 0.23 -11.93
N GLY A 57 7.12 1.13 -11.41
CA GLY A 57 5.67 1.10 -11.59
C GLY A 57 4.91 0.19 -10.61
N LEU A 58 5.60 -0.44 -9.65
CA LEU A 58 4.95 -1.27 -8.63
C LEU A 58 4.22 -0.40 -7.59
N PRO A 59 3.04 -0.82 -7.10
CA PRO A 59 2.33 -0.08 -6.07
C PRO A 59 3.10 0.04 -4.75
N ILE A 60 3.10 1.23 -4.16
CA ILE A 60 3.44 1.43 -2.75
C ILE A 60 2.14 1.28 -1.98
N VAL A 61 2.09 0.35 -1.04
CA VAL A 61 0.88 0.01 -0.31
C VAL A 61 0.99 0.42 1.15
N LYS A 62 -0.11 0.88 1.73
CA LYS A 62 -0.24 1.13 3.16
C LYS A 62 -1.34 0.25 3.72
N ARG A 63 -1.05 -0.54 4.75
CA ARG A 63 -2.06 -1.33 5.46
C ARG A 63 -2.99 -0.39 6.23
N MET A 64 -4.29 -0.56 6.06
CA MET A 64 -5.27 0.16 6.87
C MET A 64 -5.73 -0.77 7.99
N ARG A 65 -5.46 -0.35 9.24
CA ARG A 65 -5.98 -1.05 10.42
C ARG A 65 -7.38 -0.52 10.67
N PHE A 66 -8.38 -1.40 10.60
CA PHE A 66 -9.69 -1.09 11.15
C PHE A 66 -9.57 -1.24 12.66
N SER A 67 -9.91 -0.19 13.42
CA SER A 67 -10.13 -0.36 14.85
C SER A 67 -11.34 -1.27 14.99
N ALA A 68 -11.12 -2.52 15.41
CA ALA A 68 -12.20 -3.26 16.04
C ALA A 68 -12.51 -2.48 17.32
N PHE A 69 -13.76 -2.04 17.46
CA PHE A 69 -14.23 -1.31 18.63
C PHE A 69 -13.98 -2.10 19.92
#